data_AF-J9F4Z7-F1
#
_entry.id   AF-J9F4Z7-F1
#
_cell.length_a   1.000
_cell.length_b   1.000
_cell.length_c   1.000
_cell.angle_alpha   90.00
_cell.angle_beta   90.00
_cell.angle_gamma   90.00
#
_symmetry.space_group_name_H-M   'P 1'
#
loop_
_entity.id
_entity.type
_entity.pdbx_description
1 polymer ?
#
loop_
_entity_poly.entity_id
_entity_poly.type
_entity_poly.pdbx_seq_one_letter_code
_entity_poly.pdbx_strand_id
1 'polypeptide(L)'
;QQAINQALTPLYERQFSKSSYGFRPRRGCHDAIRGAQKTIEQGYTYVVDLDLERFFDTVSHSKLIEILSRTIKDGRVVSLIHKYLR
;
A
#
# COMPACT_ATOMS: atom_id res chain seq x y z
N GLN A 1 -17.31 3.54 2.78
CA GLN A 1 -15.85 3.38 2.54
C GLN A 1 -15.53 2.68 1.21
N GLN A 2 -16.29 1.66 0.77
CA GLN A 2 -16.04 0.91 -0.48
C GLN A 2 -15.93 1.77 -1.75
N ALA A 3 -16.79 2.79 -1.91
CA ALA A 3 -16.80 3.65 -3.11
C ALA A 3 -15.50 4.47 -3.28
N ILE A 4 -14.96 4.98 -2.17
CA ILE A 4 -13.66 5.69 -2.17
C ILE A 4 -12.57 4.71 -2.59
N ASN A 5 -12.56 3.50 -2.02
CA ASN A 5 -11.59 2.48 -2.37
C ASN A 5 -11.65 2.11 -3.88
N GLN A 6 -12.84 1.92 -4.44
CA GLN A 6 -13.02 1.62 -5.86
C GLN A 6 -12.52 2.74 -6.77
N ALA A 7 -12.68 4.00 -6.38
CA ALA A 7 -12.18 5.14 -7.14
C ALA A 7 -10.65 5.30 -7.04
N LEU A 8 -10.08 5.06 -5.86
CA LEU A 8 -8.65 5.26 -5.61
C LEU A 8 -7.78 4.07 -6.05
N THR A 9 -8.29 2.85 -5.92
CA THR A 9 -7.57 1.62 -6.31
C THR A 9 -6.94 1.72 -7.71
N PRO A 10 -7.66 2.06 -8.80
CA PRO A 10 -7.05 2.10 -10.14
C PRO A 10 -5.96 3.19 -10.29
N LEU A 11 -6.00 4.25 -9.48
CA LEU A 11 -4.99 5.32 -9.49
C LEU A 11 -3.70 4.89 -8.79
N TYR A 12 -3.82 4.23 -7.63
CA TYR A 12 -2.67 3.79 -6.84
C TYR A 12 -2.11 2.44 -7.30
N GLU A 13 -2.93 1.56 -7.89
CA GLU A 13 -2.49 0.26 -8.40
C GLU A 13 -1.37 0.37 -9.46
N ARG A 14 -1.35 1.48 -10.21
CA ARG A 14 -0.30 1.78 -11.19
C ARG A 14 1.02 2.24 -10.56
N GLN A 15 0.96 2.76 -9.34
CA GLN A 15 2.12 3.30 -8.62
C GLN A 15 2.73 2.27 -7.66
N PHE A 16 1.97 1.25 -7.25
CA PHE A 16 2.48 0.22 -6.35
C PHE A 16 3.60 -0.60 -6.99
N SER A 17 4.63 -0.88 -6.19
CA SER A 17 5.75 -1.73 -6.58
C SER A 17 5.28 -3.11 -7.06
N LYS A 18 6.00 -3.68 -8.02
CA LYS A 18 5.76 -5.05 -8.48
C LYS A 18 6.00 -6.10 -7.38
N SER A 19 6.76 -5.76 -6.35
CA SER A 19 7.03 -6.62 -5.19
C SER A 19 6.08 -6.37 -4.02
N SER A 20 5.04 -5.54 -4.20
CA SER A 20 3.96 -5.38 -3.22
C SER A 20 2.81 -6.34 -3.53
N TYR A 21 2.42 -7.14 -2.54
CA TYR A 21 1.43 -8.21 -2.69
C TYR A 21 0.22 -8.07 -1.76
N GLY A 22 0.36 -7.40 -0.61
CA GLY A 22 -0.70 -7.26 0.38
C GLY A 22 -1.82 -6.32 -0.07
N PHE A 23 -3.07 -6.67 0.25
CA PHE A 23 -4.28 -5.84 0.05
C PHE A 23 -4.49 -5.30 -1.37
N ARG A 24 -3.99 -6.00 -2.40
CA ARG A 24 -4.10 -5.59 -3.80
C ARG A 24 -5.05 -6.50 -4.58
N PRO A 25 -5.81 -5.95 -5.55
CA PRO A 25 -6.68 -6.74 -6.39
C PRO A 25 -5.86 -7.71 -7.24
N ARG A 26 -6.22 -9.00 -7.21
CA ARG A 26 -5.57 -10.10 -7.97
C ARG A 26 -4.11 -10.38 -7.57
N ARG A 27 -3.71 -10.04 -6.33
CA ARG A 27 -2.43 -10.44 -5.74
C ARG A 27 -2.66 -10.99 -4.34
N GLY A 28 -1.96 -12.06 -3.98
CA GLY A 28 -2.09 -12.69 -2.67
C GLY A 28 -0.80 -13.27 -2.11
N CYS A 29 -0.92 -13.97 -0.99
CA CYS A 29 0.22 -14.58 -0.28
C CYS A 29 1.01 -15.55 -1.16
N HIS A 30 0.33 -16.32 -2.01
CA HIS A 30 1.00 -17.25 -2.93
C HIS A 30 1.89 -16.55 -3.95
N ASP A 31 1.52 -15.34 -4.39
CA ASP A 31 2.35 -14.55 -5.31
C ASP A 31 3.59 -14.01 -4.62
N ALA A 32 3.47 -13.65 -3.33
CA ALA A 32 4.59 -13.21 -2.51
C ALA A 32 5.61 -14.35 -2.31
N ILE A 33 5.13 -15.55 -1.97
CA ILE A 33 5.97 -16.74 -1.82
C ILE A 33 6.69 -17.06 -3.13
N ARG A 34 5.97 -17.04 -4.26
CA ARG A 34 6.57 -17.29 -5.59
C ARG A 34 7.61 -16.23 -5.96
N GLY A 35 7.39 -14.98 -5.56
CA GLY A 35 8.37 -13.91 -5.70
C GLY A 35 9.63 -14.17 -4.89
N ALA A 36 9.48 -14.53 -3.62
CA ALA A 36 10.59 -14.88 -2.73
C ALA A 36 11.38 -16.09 -3.22
N GLN A 37 10.71 -17.16 -3.68
CA GLN A 37 11.34 -18.34 -4.26
C GLN A 37 12.25 -17.98 -5.45
N LYS A 38 11.78 -17.13 -6.36
CA LYS A 38 12.60 -16.66 -7.49
C LYS A 38 13.84 -15.91 -7.03
N THR A 39 13.73 -15.09 -5.99
CA THR A 39 14.88 -14.36 -5.41
C THR A 39 15.89 -15.33 -4.80
N ILE A 40 15.44 -16.37 -4.12
CA ILE A 40 16.30 -17.42 -3.56
C ILE A 40 16.99 -18.21 -4.69
N GLU A 41 16.26 -18.59 -5.73
CA GLU A 41 16.80 -19.29 -6.92
C GLU A 41 17.87 -18.47 -7.66
N GLN A 42 17.81 -17.14 -7.57
CA GLN A 42 18.83 -16.23 -8.12
C GLN A 42 20.10 -16.12 -7.27
N GLY A 43 20.17 -16.84 -6.14
CA GLY A 43 21.34 -16.90 -5.26
C GLY A 43 21.30 -15.97 -4.06
N TYR A 44 20.18 -15.26 -3.83
CA TYR A 44 20.00 -14.41 -2.65
C TYR A 44 19.46 -15.24 -1.49
N THR A 45 20.35 -15.74 -0.65
CA THR A 45 20.01 -16.69 0.43
C THR A 45 19.79 -16.05 1.81
N TYR A 46 20.10 -14.76 1.95
CA TYR A 46 19.90 -14.01 3.18
C TYR A 46 18.65 -13.13 3.08
N VAL A 47 17.82 -13.16 4.12
CA VAL A 47 16.60 -12.36 4.24
C VAL A 47 16.76 -11.37 5.37
N VAL A 48 16.34 -10.13 5.15
CA VAL A 48 16.19 -9.12 6.20
C VAL A 48 14.70 -9.01 6.49
N ASP A 49 14.29 -9.55 7.65
CA ASP A 49 12.91 -9.46 8.10
C ASP A 49 12.68 -8.11 8.78
N LEU A 50 11.69 -7.37 8.29
CA LEU A 50 11.32 -6.05 8.78
C LEU A 50 9.81 -6.05 9.01
N ASP A 51 9.42 -5.94 10.27
CA ASP A 51 8.03 -5.76 10.68
C ASP A 51 7.83 -4.42 11.40
N LEU A 52 6.68 -3.79 11.15
CA LEU A 52 6.32 -2.53 11.78
C LEU A 52 5.19 -2.80 12.78
N GLU A 53 5.55 -2.77 14.07
CA GLU A 53 4.56 -2.90 15.14
C GLU A 53 3.56 -1.72 15.08
N ARG A 54 2.27 -2.03 15.11
CA ARG A 54 1.16 -1.05 15.12
C ARG A 54 1.29 0.02 14.02
N PHE A 55 1.53 -0.41 12.78
CA PHE A 55 1.61 0.49 11.63
C PHE A 55 0.45 1.49 11.56
N PHE A 56 -0.79 1.04 11.80
CA PHE A 56 -1.97 1.90 11.73
C PHE A 56 -2.07 2.91 12.89
N ASP A 57 -1.58 2.56 14.09
CA ASP A 57 -1.63 3.46 15.25
C ASP A 57 -0.49 4.47 15.25
N THR A 58 0.65 4.12 14.63
CA THR A 58 1.87 4.94 14.61
C THR A 58 1.97 5.83 13.37
N VAL A 59 1.13 5.62 12.36
CA VAL A 59 1.20 6.41 11.13
C VAL A 59 0.75 7.85 11.38
N SER A 60 1.60 8.81 11.01
CA SER A 60 1.23 10.22 11.06
C SER A 60 0.15 10.51 10.01
N HIS A 61 -1.06 10.80 10.47
CA HIS A 61 -2.20 11.19 9.63
C HIS A 61 -1.87 12.36 8.70
N SER A 62 -1.12 13.36 9.18
CA SER A 62 -0.67 14.49 8.36
C SER A 62 0.22 14.04 7.21
N LYS A 63 1.14 13.10 7.46
CA LYS A 63 2.04 12.55 6.45
C LYS A 63 1.30 11.69 5.43
N LEU A 64 0.31 10.91 5.89
CA LEU A 64 -0.57 10.13 5.00
C LEU A 64 -1.36 11.05 4.05
N ILE A 65 -1.95 12.12 4.57
CA ILE A 65 -2.68 13.12 3.77
C ILE A 65 -1.76 13.84 2.79
N GLU A 66 -0.52 14.17 3.19
CA GLU A 66 0.47 14.76 2.30
C GLU A 66 0.80 13.83 1.13
N ILE A 67 0.98 12.54 1.37
CA ILE A 67 1.24 11.56 0.31
C ILE A 67 0.01 11.44 -0.61
N LEU A 68 -1.21 11.40 -0.05
CA LEU A 68 -2.43 11.33 -0.83
C LEU A 68 -2.64 12.57 -1.71
N SER A 69 -2.34 13.78 -1.21
CA SER A 69 -2.52 15.04 -1.95
C SER A 69 -1.53 15.24 -3.10
N ARG A 70 -0.41 14.49 -3.10
CA ARG A 70 0.50 14.44 -4.26
C ARG A 70 -0.19 13.87 -5.49
N THR A 71 -1.01 12.83 -5.32
CA THR A 71 -1.74 12.15 -6.40
C THR A 71 -3.15 12.73 -6.61
N ILE A 72 -3.91 12.94 -5.52
CA ILE A 72 -5.29 13.41 -5.58
C ILE A 72 -5.31 14.94 -5.48
N LYS A 73 -5.69 15.62 -6.56
CA LYS A 73 -5.82 17.09 -6.59
C LYS A 73 -7.18 17.61 -6.13
N ASP A 74 -8.18 16.73 -6.00
CA ASP A 74 -9.49 17.11 -5.49
C ASP A 74 -9.47 17.23 -3.95
N GLY A 75 -9.48 18.47 -3.46
CA GLY A 75 -9.50 18.77 -2.03
C GLY A 75 -10.72 18.23 -1.29
N ARG A 76 -11.85 17.98 -1.97
CA ARG A 76 -13.06 17.41 -1.35
C ARG A 76 -12.86 15.95 -0.98
N VAL A 77 -12.19 15.18 -1.85
CA VAL A 77 -11.87 13.77 -1.61
C VAL A 77 -10.85 13.66 -0.48
N VAL A 78 -9.82 14.51 -0.46
CA VAL A 78 -8.81 14.55 0.60
C VAL A 78 -9.46 14.91 1.95
N SER A 79 -10.34 15.91 1.98
CA SER A 79 -11.09 16.30 3.18
C SER A 79 -11.99 15.16 3.68
N LEU A 80 -12.62 14.42 2.78
CA LEU A 80 -13.44 13.26 3.13
C LEU A 80 -12.60 12.13 3.74
N ILE A 81 -11.45 11.80 3.15
CA ILE A 81 -10.52 10.78 3.69
C ILE A 81 -9.99 11.21 5.06
N HIS A 82 -9.64 12.49 5.22
CA HIS A 82 -9.17 13.04 6.49
C HIS A 82 -10.23 12.90 7.59
N LYS A 83 -11.52 13.05 7.28
CA LYS A 83 -12.62 12.80 8.23
C LYS A 83 -12.80 11.33 8.61
N TYR A 84 -12.40 10.38 7.76
CA TYR A 84 -12.51 8.95 8.07
C TYR A 84 -11.33 8.40 8.88
N LEU A 85 -10.20 9.11 8.83
CA LEU A 85 -8.98 8.79 9.57
C LEU A 85 -8.98 9.34 11.00
N ARG A 86 -9.95 10.20 11.34
CA ARG A 86 -10.11 10.87 12.61
C ARG A 86 -11.33 10.34 13.34
#